data_AF-A0A5C6EKG3-F1
#
_entry.id   AF-A0A5C6EKG3-F1
#
_cell.length_a   1.000
_cell.length_b   1.000
_cell.length_c   1.000
_cell.angle_alpha   90.00
_cell.angle_beta   90.00
_cell.angle_gamma   90.00
#
_symmetry.space_group_name_H-M   'P 1'
#
loop_
_entity.id
_entity.type
_entity.pdbx_description
1 polymer ?
#
loop_
_entity_poly.entity_id
_entity_poly.type
_entity_poly.pdbx_seq_one_letter_code
_entity_poly.pdbx_strand_id
1 'polypeptide(L)'
;MSEVEIENTITNCQLVGVPYSTVLKAIEATDSDPFTMTIRCKAEWAAIAQCVNQGIDAYLEACFIKGTDIFDNGYCEVSPQSLCVLLRRLGDTEFKATDDHSADELWDAATSLQSSILMVLGIDDCGTYVGREAMGLE
;
A
#
# COMPACT_ATOMS: atom_id res chain seq x y z
N MET A 1 4.35 -24.40 -22.96
CA MET A 1 4.19 -24.51 -21.50
C MET A 1 4.29 -23.10 -20.99
N SER A 2 3.16 -22.45 -20.74
CA SER A 2 3.13 -21.10 -20.17
C SER A 2 3.70 -21.21 -18.76
N GLU A 3 4.81 -20.53 -18.51
CA GLU A 3 5.28 -20.28 -17.15
C GLU A 3 4.11 -19.66 -16.40
N VAL A 4 3.67 -20.32 -15.32
CA VAL A 4 2.73 -19.71 -14.39
C VAL A 4 3.55 -18.65 -13.69
N GLU A 5 3.50 -17.41 -14.18
CA GLU A 5 3.99 -16.27 -13.42
C GLU A 5 3.22 -16.28 -12.10
N ILE A 6 3.94 -16.51 -11.00
CA ILE A 6 3.37 -16.40 -9.67
C ILE A 6 3.10 -14.91 -9.48
N GLU A 7 1.85 -14.53 -9.70
CA GLU A 7 1.42 -13.15 -9.52
C GLU A 7 1.43 -12.82 -8.02
N ASN A 8 2.20 -11.79 -7.65
CA ASN A 8 2.19 -11.28 -6.29
C ASN A 8 0.80 -10.71 -5.96
N THR A 9 0.34 -11.02 -4.75
CA THR A 9 -0.99 -10.63 -4.25
C THR A 9 -0.85 -9.86 -2.93
N ILE A 10 -1.73 -8.88 -2.75
CA ILE A 10 -1.93 -8.11 -1.53
C ILE A 10 -3.13 -8.73 -0.83
N THR A 11 -3.04 -9.04 0.46
CA THR A 11 -4.23 -9.42 1.24
C THR A 11 -4.85 -8.16 1.83
N ASN A 12 -6.11 -7.87 1.48
CA ASN A 12 -6.83 -6.73 2.05
C ASN A 12 -7.43 -7.05 3.43
N CYS A 13 -8.05 -6.06 4.06
CA CYS A 13 -8.68 -6.20 5.37
C CYS A 13 -9.83 -7.24 5.43
N GLN A 14 -10.42 -7.59 4.29
CA GLN A 14 -11.46 -8.63 4.14
C GLN A 14 -10.87 -10.01 3.84
N LEU A 15 -9.55 -10.16 3.91
CA LEU A 15 -8.81 -11.38 3.56
C LEU A 15 -8.96 -11.77 2.07
N VAL A 16 -9.24 -10.77 1.22
CA VAL A 16 -9.33 -10.94 -0.23
C VAL A 16 -8.00 -10.59 -0.87
N GLY A 17 -7.55 -11.45 -1.79
CA GLY A 17 -6.34 -11.24 -2.56
C GLY A 17 -6.56 -10.23 -3.69
N VAL A 18 -5.80 -9.15 -3.67
CA VAL A 18 -5.72 -8.13 -4.74
C VAL A 18 -4.41 -8.34 -5.50
N PRO A 19 -4.45 -8.75 -6.76
CA PRO A 19 -3.24 -8.95 -7.54
C PRO A 19 -2.51 -7.63 -7.81
N TYR A 20 -1.18 -7.65 -7.85
CA TYR A 20 -0.40 -6.44 -8.20
C TYR A 20 -0.83 -5.84 -9.53
N SER A 21 -1.18 -6.67 -10.54
CA SER A 21 -1.68 -6.17 -11.83
C SER A 21 -2.95 -5.32 -11.71
N THR A 22 -3.79 -5.58 -10.71
CA THR A 22 -5.01 -4.80 -10.46
C THR A 22 -4.66 -3.41 -9.95
N VAL A 23 -3.70 -3.31 -9.03
CA VAL A 23 -3.19 -2.02 -8.54
C VAL A 23 -2.53 -1.23 -9.66
N LEU A 24 -1.68 -1.87 -10.47
CA LEU A 24 -1.00 -1.21 -11.60
C LEU A 24 -2.00 -0.70 -12.64
N LYS A 25 -3.02 -1.50 -12.97
CA LYS A 25 -4.12 -1.08 -13.87
C LYS A 25 -4.89 0.11 -13.30
N ALA A 26 -5.16 0.12 -11.99
CA ALA A 26 -5.85 1.21 -11.33
C ALA A 26 -5.06 2.51 -11.38
N ILE A 27 -3.74 2.43 -11.17
CA ILE A 27 -2.83 3.58 -11.28
C ILE A 27 -2.81 4.14 -12.71
N GLU A 28 -2.64 3.28 -13.72
CA GLU A 28 -2.64 3.69 -15.14
C GLU A 28 -3.96 4.38 -15.51
N ALA A 29 -5.09 3.84 -15.07
CA ALA A 29 -6.40 4.40 -15.35
C ALA A 29 -6.69 5.72 -14.61
N THR A 30 -5.94 6.02 -13.56
CA THR A 30 -6.08 7.25 -12.76
C THR A 30 -4.94 8.24 -13.00
N ASP A 31 -4.05 7.97 -13.96
CA ASP A 31 -2.84 8.76 -14.27
C ASP A 31 -2.02 9.11 -13.01
N SER A 32 -1.99 8.19 -12.05
CA SER A 32 -1.41 8.38 -10.72
C SER A 32 0.01 7.82 -10.63
N ASP A 33 0.89 8.26 -11.54
CA ASP A 33 2.32 7.92 -11.56
C ASP A 33 3.19 9.19 -11.43
N PRO A 34 3.69 9.51 -10.21
CA PRO A 34 3.64 8.71 -8.99
C PRO A 34 2.29 8.83 -8.25
N PHE A 35 2.00 7.84 -7.40
CA PHE A 35 0.87 7.93 -6.48
C PHE A 35 1.25 8.85 -5.33
N THR A 36 0.46 9.91 -5.12
CA THR A 36 0.75 10.92 -4.09
C THR A 36 -0.26 10.86 -2.96
N MET A 37 0.22 10.97 -1.72
CA MET A 37 -0.65 11.05 -0.53
C MET A 37 -0.05 11.94 0.56
N THR A 38 -0.93 12.50 1.39
CA THR A 38 -0.54 13.27 2.58
C THR A 38 -1.11 12.61 3.83
N ILE A 39 -0.23 12.05 4.63
CA ILE A 39 -0.52 11.37 5.89
C ILE A 39 -0.52 12.40 7.01
N ARG A 40 -1.67 12.51 7.68
CA ARG A 40 -1.84 13.43 8.81
C ARG A 40 -1.89 12.71 10.15
N CYS A 41 -2.21 11.42 10.14
CA CYS A 41 -2.24 10.60 11.34
C CYS A 41 -0.82 10.12 11.70
N LYS A 42 -0.42 10.34 12.96
CA LYS A 42 0.89 9.90 13.45
C LYS A 42 1.03 8.37 13.44
N ALA A 43 -0.04 7.65 13.76
CA ALA A 43 -0.05 6.19 13.76
C ALA A 43 0.13 5.63 12.34
N GLU A 44 -0.57 6.19 11.34
CA GLU A 44 -0.38 5.81 9.93
C GLU A 44 1.05 6.09 9.46
N TRP A 45 1.61 7.25 9.84
CA TRP A 45 2.99 7.59 9.50
C TRP A 45 4.00 6.62 10.14
N ALA A 46 3.80 6.27 11.41
CA ALA A 46 4.62 5.29 12.11
C ALA A 46 4.51 3.89 11.49
N ALA A 47 3.31 3.49 11.05
CA ALA A 47 3.08 2.24 10.34
C ALA A 47 3.83 2.21 9.00
N ILE A 48 3.70 3.26 8.16
CA ILE A 48 4.46 3.40 6.91
C ILE A 48 5.96 3.31 7.17
N ALA A 49 6.46 3.99 8.20
CA ALA A 49 7.88 3.96 8.55
C ALA A 49 8.37 2.53 8.85
N GLN A 50 7.58 1.71 9.55
CA GLN A 50 7.94 0.30 9.78
C GLN A 50 7.87 -0.51 8.48
N CYS A 51 6.82 -0.34 7.67
CA CYS A 51 6.69 -1.03 6.39
C CYS A 51 7.87 -0.70 5.45
N VAL A 52 8.28 0.55 5.32
CA VAL A 52 9.41 0.96 4.47
C VAL A 52 10.73 0.37 5.00
N ASN A 53 10.97 0.48 6.31
CA ASN A 53 12.24 0.05 6.92
C ASN A 53 12.41 -1.47 7.01
N GLN A 54 11.34 -2.27 6.94
CA GLN A 54 11.45 -3.73 6.90
C GLN A 54 12.18 -4.27 5.65
N GLY A 55 12.29 -3.46 4.58
CA GLY A 55 12.94 -3.86 3.33
C GLY A 55 14.46 -3.79 3.29
N ILE A 56 15.11 -3.52 4.43
CA ILE A 56 16.58 -3.52 4.52
C ILE A 56 17.13 -4.96 4.66
N ASP A 57 16.27 -5.94 4.96
CA ASP A 57 16.65 -7.35 5.08
C ASP A 57 16.52 -8.12 3.75
N ALA A 58 17.51 -8.95 3.43
CA ALA A 58 17.88 -9.38 2.06
C ALA A 58 16.88 -10.26 1.29
N TYR A 59 15.70 -10.54 1.85
CA TYR A 59 14.67 -11.42 1.27
C TYR A 59 13.37 -10.70 0.89
N LEU A 60 13.27 -9.39 1.12
CA LEU A 60 12.05 -8.61 0.91
C LEU A 60 12.20 -7.64 -0.27
N GLU A 61 11.20 -7.60 -1.17
CA GLU A 61 11.10 -6.61 -2.26
C GLU A 61 11.21 -5.19 -1.69
N ALA A 62 12.09 -4.35 -2.21
CA ALA A 62 12.26 -2.99 -1.69
C ALA A 62 10.97 -2.18 -1.85
N CYS A 63 10.49 -1.58 -0.76
CA CYS A 63 9.34 -0.67 -0.73
C CYS A 63 9.77 0.81 -0.91
N PHE A 64 11.02 1.01 -1.34
CA PHE A 64 11.63 2.32 -1.51
C PHE A 64 12.74 2.23 -2.56
N ILE A 65 12.55 2.97 -3.64
CA ILE A 65 13.53 3.18 -4.70
C ILE A 65 14.11 4.57 -4.51
N LYS A 66 15.37 4.64 -4.09
CA LYS A 66 16.07 5.90 -3.81
C LYS A 66 16.10 6.78 -5.06
N GLY A 67 15.59 8.01 -4.95
CA GLY A 67 15.53 8.98 -6.04
C GLY A 67 14.28 8.87 -6.91
N THR A 68 13.38 7.93 -6.59
CA THR A 68 12.07 7.77 -7.22
C THR A 68 10.95 7.97 -6.20
N ASP A 69 11.03 7.29 -5.05
CA ASP A 69 10.04 7.44 -3.99
C ASP A 69 10.45 8.53 -2.99
N ILE A 70 9.47 9.26 -2.46
CA ILE A 70 9.64 10.31 -1.45
C ILE A 70 8.78 9.97 -0.24
N PHE A 71 9.37 10.00 0.95
CA PHE A 71 8.68 9.93 2.24
C PHE A 71 9.26 11.04 3.14
N ASP A 72 8.60 12.19 3.18
CA ASP A 72 9.09 13.37 3.91
C ASP A 72 7.97 14.07 4.68
N ASN A 73 8.08 14.16 6.01
CA ASN A 73 7.17 14.90 6.88
C ASN A 73 5.67 14.64 6.63
N GLY A 74 5.28 13.38 6.40
CA GLY A 74 3.90 13.00 6.12
C GLY A 74 3.50 13.11 4.65
N TYR A 75 4.34 13.64 3.77
CA TYR A 75 4.15 13.61 2.33
C TYR A 75 4.78 12.35 1.72
N CYS A 76 4.03 11.67 0.86
CA CYS A 76 4.51 10.52 0.12
C CYS A 76 4.33 10.71 -1.40
N GLU A 77 5.37 10.42 -2.17
CA GLU A 77 5.30 10.12 -3.60
C GLU A 77 5.82 8.69 -3.78
N VAL A 78 4.98 7.80 -4.28
CA VAL A 78 5.31 6.37 -4.38
C VAL A 78 5.09 5.90 -5.81
N SER A 79 6.14 5.35 -6.41
CA SER A 79 6.06 4.72 -7.73
C SER A 79 5.07 3.54 -7.72
N PRO A 80 4.47 3.19 -8.87
CA PRO A 80 3.47 2.13 -8.95
C PRO A 80 3.95 0.79 -8.38
N GLN A 81 5.20 0.42 -8.65
CA GLN A 81 5.78 -0.83 -8.16
C GLN A 81 6.01 -0.79 -6.65
N SER A 82 6.55 0.32 -6.11
CA SER A 82 6.71 0.51 -4.67
C SER A 82 5.37 0.56 -3.94
N LEU A 83 4.31 1.07 -4.57
CA LEU A 83 2.97 1.10 -3.97
C LEU A 83 2.40 -0.31 -3.79
N CYS A 84 2.57 -1.21 -4.76
CA CYS A 84 2.17 -2.60 -4.61
C CYS A 84 2.85 -3.27 -3.40
N VAL A 85 4.16 -3.05 -3.24
CA VAL A 85 4.93 -3.56 -2.10
C VAL A 85 4.47 -2.93 -0.79
N LEU A 86 4.23 -1.61 -0.77
CA LEU A 86 3.74 -0.89 0.40
C LEU A 86 2.40 -1.44 0.85
N LEU A 87 1.45 -1.58 -0.07
CA LEU A 87 0.12 -2.12 0.20
C LEU A 87 0.20 -3.54 0.76
N ARG A 88 1.04 -4.41 0.20
CA ARG A 88 1.26 -5.74 0.76
C ARG A 88 1.79 -5.68 2.19
N ARG A 89 2.80 -4.86 2.44
CA ARG A 89 3.40 -4.71 3.78
C ARG A 89 2.45 -4.12 4.80
N LEU A 90 1.57 -3.19 4.42
CA LEU A 90 0.56 -2.67 5.34
C LEU A 90 -0.36 -3.77 5.89
N GLY A 91 -0.59 -4.86 5.14
CA GLY A 91 -1.35 -6.02 5.60
C GLY A 91 -0.52 -7.12 6.27
N ASP A 92 0.73 -7.30 5.84
CA ASP A 92 1.58 -8.44 6.25
C ASP A 92 2.59 -8.10 7.35
N THR A 93 2.82 -6.82 7.65
CA THR A 93 3.85 -6.40 8.61
C THR A 93 3.46 -6.77 10.04
N GLU A 94 4.33 -7.51 10.72
CA GLU A 94 4.31 -7.61 12.18
C GLU A 94 4.79 -6.30 12.82
N PHE A 95 3.84 -5.42 13.17
CA PHE A 95 4.14 -4.12 13.76
C PHE A 95 4.68 -4.27 15.19
N LYS A 96 5.69 -3.45 15.50
CA LYS A 96 6.24 -3.33 16.85
C LYS A 96 5.74 -2.04 17.49
N ALA A 97 5.44 -2.09 18.79
CA ALA A 97 5.11 -0.87 19.53
C ALA A 97 6.24 0.16 19.44
N THR A 98 5.87 1.43 19.41
CA THR A 98 6.75 2.59 19.52
C THR A 98 6.53 3.29 20.86
N ASP A 99 7.27 4.37 21.11
CA ASP A 99 7.09 5.17 22.33
C ASP A 99 5.69 5.79 22.44
N ASP A 100 5.05 6.08 21.29
CA ASP A 100 3.79 6.79 21.20
C ASP A 100 2.58 5.90 20.82
N HIS A 101 2.82 4.68 20.30
CA HIS A 101 1.78 3.82 19.75
C HIS A 101 2.02 2.33 20.07
N SER A 102 0.96 1.64 20.47
CA SER A 102 0.96 0.18 20.62
C SER A 102 1.01 -0.55 19.27
N ALA A 103 1.40 -1.83 19.27
CA ALA A 103 1.40 -2.64 18.05
C ALA A 103 0.00 -2.76 17.42
N ASP A 104 -1.03 -2.92 18.24
CA ASP A 104 -2.42 -3.04 17.80
C ASP A 104 -2.90 -1.73 17.13
N GLU A 105 -2.60 -0.57 17.71
CA GLU A 105 -2.93 0.73 17.11
C GLU A 105 -2.25 0.95 15.74
N LEU A 106 -1.02 0.46 15.58
CA LEU A 106 -0.30 0.54 14.31
C LEU A 106 -0.89 -0.41 13.27
N TRP A 107 -1.31 -1.61 13.69
CA TRP A 107 -1.96 -2.57 12.82
C TRP A 107 -3.32 -2.05 12.32
N ASP A 108 -4.12 -1.47 13.20
CA ASP A 108 -5.40 -0.82 12.86
C ASP A 108 -5.18 0.33 11.87
N ALA A 109 -4.20 1.20 12.14
CA ALA A 109 -3.86 2.32 11.27
C ALA A 109 -3.39 1.84 9.89
N ALA A 110 -2.55 0.81 9.83
CA ALA A 110 -2.06 0.24 8.58
C ALA A 110 -3.20 -0.36 7.74
N THR A 111 -4.08 -1.12 8.37
CA THR A 111 -5.24 -1.76 7.72
C THR A 111 -6.23 -0.72 7.18
N SER A 112 -6.50 0.32 7.97
CA SER A 112 -7.33 1.45 7.56
C SER A 112 -6.72 2.21 6.38
N LEU A 113 -5.41 2.48 6.43
CA LEU A 113 -4.69 3.17 5.37
C LEU A 113 -4.67 2.34 4.07
N GLN A 114 -4.36 1.05 4.15
CA GLN A 114 -4.35 0.14 3.00
C GLN A 114 -5.72 0.14 2.30
N SER A 115 -6.79 0.01 3.08
CA SER A 115 -8.17 0.02 2.57
C SER A 115 -8.50 1.36 1.90
N SER A 116 -8.09 2.47 2.51
CA SER A 116 -8.32 3.82 1.97
C SER A 116 -7.60 4.04 0.64
N ILE A 117 -6.35 3.56 0.50
CA ILE A 117 -5.59 3.66 -0.74
C ILE A 117 -6.25 2.84 -1.85
N LEU A 118 -6.64 1.59 -1.57
CA LEU A 118 -7.33 0.74 -2.52
C LEU A 118 -8.64 1.37 -2.99
N MET A 119 -9.42 1.93 -2.06
CA MET A 119 -10.67 2.63 -2.36
C MET A 119 -10.44 3.84 -3.29
N VAL A 120 -9.44 4.68 -2.98
CA VAL A 120 -9.10 5.87 -3.81
C VAL A 120 -8.64 5.48 -5.21
N LEU A 121 -7.97 4.34 -5.35
CA LEU A 121 -7.60 3.77 -6.64
C LEU A 121 -8.81 3.21 -7.42
N GLY A 122 -10.00 3.11 -6.83
CA GLY A 122 -11.17 2.54 -7.48
C GLY A 122 -11.22 1.01 -7.40
N ILE A 123 -10.57 0.42 -6.39
CA ILE A 123 -10.61 -1.02 -6.10
C ILE A 123 -11.60 -1.24 -4.96
N ASP A 124 -12.57 -2.13 -5.17
CA ASP A 124 -13.60 -2.44 -4.19
C ASP A 124 -13.12 -3.41 -3.09
N ASP A 125 -13.97 -3.65 -2.09
CA ASP A 125 -13.68 -4.58 -0.98
C ASP A 125 -13.49 -6.03 -1.45
N CYS A 126 -13.99 -6.37 -2.65
CA CYS A 126 -13.79 -7.65 -3.32
C CYS A 126 -12.48 -7.72 -4.12
N GLY A 127 -11.61 -6.71 -4.01
CA GLY A 127 -10.31 -6.66 -4.68
C GLY A 127 -10.39 -6.43 -6.19
N THR A 128 -11.54 -5.98 -6.69
CA THR A 128 -11.78 -5.75 -8.11
C THR A 128 -11.65 -4.27 -8.43
N TYR A 129 -10.89 -3.93 -9.48
CA TYR A 129 -10.89 -2.58 -10.01
C TYR A 129 -12.21 -2.29 -10.72
N VAL A 130 -13.03 -1.41 -10.14
CA VAL A 130 -14.33 -0.96 -10.64
C VAL A 130 -14.32 0.49 -11.13
N GLY A 131 -13.23 1.21 -10.90
CA GLY A 131 -13.06 2.62 -11.27
C GLY A 131 -13.57 3.59 -10.20
N ARG A 132 -13.07 4.83 -10.24
CA ARG A 132 -13.36 5.86 -9.22
C ARG A 132 -14.82 6.32 -9.24
N GLU A 133 -15.41 6.49 -10.43
CA GLU A 133 -16.85 6.80 -10.57
C GLU A 133 -17.74 5.80 -9.82
N ALA A 134 -17.48 4.49 -9.97
CA ALA A 134 -18.26 3.44 -9.33
C ALA A 134 -18.11 3.44 -7.80
N MET A 135 -17.00 3.96 -7.29
CA MET A 135 -16.76 4.18 -5.86
C MET A 135 -17.37 5.49 -5.34
N GLY A 136 -18.00 6.30 -6.21
CA GLY A 136 -18.53 7.62 -5.87
C GLY A 136 -17.44 8.68 -5.68
N LEU A 137 -16.28 8.49 -6.34
CA LEU A 137 -15.09 9.34 -6.23
C LEU A 137 -14.88 10.21 -7.47
N GLU A 138 -15.90 10.91 -7.94
CA GLU A 138 -15.85 11.95 -8.99
C GLU A 138 -16.88 13.06 -8.77
#